data_AF-A0A944E9V8-F1
#
_entry.id   AF-A0A944E9V8-F1
#
_cell.length_a   1.000
_cell.length_b   1.000
_cell.length_c   1.000
_cell.angle_alpha   90.00
_cell.angle_beta   90.00
_cell.angle_gamma   90.00
#
_symmetry.space_group_name_H-M   'P 1'
#
loop_
_entity.id
_entity.type
_entity.pdbx_description
1 polymer ?
#
loop_
_entity_poly.entity_id
_entity_poly.type
_entity_poly.pdbx_seq_one_letter_code
_entity_poly.pdbx_strand_id
1 'polypeptide(L)'
;MALPAIAPYPMPSASDLPANKVDWTVDPDRAVLLVHDLQNYFLDAFEPGASPFTELLANVAAVKKDCERLGVPVVYSAQPGGQSAAERGLQQDFWGRGLPDDAHAKAIAAEVAPAGGDTVLTKWKYSAFVRTDLAERMAAQGRDQLIVVGVYAHIGVLMSAADAWMRDIRPFLVADAVADFSAEDHAMALRWAAAKCAVVTTTDRLFEGA
;
A
#
# COMPACT_ATOMS: atom_id res chain seq x y z
N MET A 1 14.12 4.89 16.58
CA MET A 1 12.94 5.09 17.46
C MET A 1 11.90 4.01 17.13
N ALA A 2 10.99 3.65 18.05
CA ALA A 2 9.87 2.75 17.73
C ALA A 2 8.82 3.49 16.88
N LEU A 3 7.90 2.75 16.24
CA LEU A 3 6.73 3.36 15.60
C LEU A 3 5.89 4.08 16.68
N PRO A 4 5.32 5.27 16.39
CA PRO A 4 4.41 5.93 17.31
C PRO A 4 3.11 5.14 17.42
N ALA A 5 2.43 5.25 18.57
CA ALA A 5 1.02 4.89 18.64
C ALA A 5 0.21 5.91 17.83
N ILE A 6 -0.72 5.41 17.01
CA ILE A 6 -1.52 6.19 16.08
C ILE A 6 -2.89 6.42 16.69
N ALA A 7 -3.24 7.69 16.89
CA ALA A 7 -4.56 8.06 17.39
C ALA A 7 -5.63 7.81 16.32
N PRO A 8 -6.85 7.40 16.70
CA PRO A 8 -7.95 7.25 15.77
C PRO A 8 -8.26 8.53 15.00
N TYR A 9 -8.60 8.39 13.73
CA TYR A 9 -9.05 9.48 12.87
C TYR A 9 -9.97 8.94 11.77
N PRO A 10 -10.88 9.75 11.21
CA PRO A 10 -11.84 9.27 10.21
C PRO A 10 -11.15 8.91 8.89
N MET A 11 -11.52 7.77 8.31
CA MET A 11 -11.17 7.42 6.93
C MET A 11 -11.74 8.47 5.95
N PRO A 12 -10.96 8.98 4.97
CA PRO A 12 -11.46 9.91 3.97
C PRO A 12 -12.56 9.29 3.11
N SER A 13 -13.54 10.10 2.76
CA SER A 13 -14.60 9.77 1.83
C SER A 13 -14.35 10.39 0.45
N ALA A 14 -15.12 9.99 -0.56
CA ALA A 14 -15.03 10.53 -1.91
C ALA A 14 -15.10 12.08 -1.99
N SER A 15 -15.79 12.76 -1.06
CA SER A 15 -15.86 14.23 -1.02
C SER A 15 -14.60 14.90 -0.49
N ASP A 16 -13.71 14.15 0.18
CA ASP A 16 -12.47 14.66 0.77
C ASP A 16 -11.28 14.55 -0.20
N LEU A 17 -11.46 13.86 -1.33
CA LEU A 17 -10.38 13.60 -2.28
C LEU A 17 -9.93 14.88 -2.98
N PRO A 18 -8.61 15.07 -3.17
CA PRO A 18 -8.10 16.13 -4.03
C PRO A 18 -8.51 15.88 -5.49
N ALA A 19 -8.61 16.96 -6.28
CA ALA A 19 -8.81 16.84 -7.72
C ALA A 19 -7.59 16.18 -8.38
N ASN A 20 -7.82 15.11 -9.15
CA ASN A 20 -6.79 14.49 -9.96
C ASN A 20 -6.39 15.38 -11.13
N LYS A 21 -5.09 15.39 -11.47
CA LYS A 21 -4.57 16.10 -12.65
C LYS A 21 -4.67 15.35 -13.96
N VAL A 22 -4.87 14.04 -13.87
CA VAL A 22 -4.97 13.12 -15.02
C VAL A 22 -6.24 12.29 -14.85
N ASP A 23 -6.73 11.76 -15.95
CA ASP A 23 -8.00 11.05 -16.10
C ASP A 23 -7.80 9.56 -16.40
N TRP A 24 -6.68 8.98 -15.97
CA TRP A 24 -6.45 7.55 -16.13
C TRP A 24 -7.53 6.75 -15.41
N THR A 25 -7.99 5.69 -16.06
CA THR A 25 -8.88 4.68 -15.48
C THR A 25 -8.12 3.36 -15.33
N VAL A 26 -8.55 2.54 -14.39
CA VAL A 26 -8.01 1.20 -14.21
C VAL A 26 -8.52 0.28 -15.31
N ASP A 27 -7.62 -0.45 -15.94
CA ASP A 27 -7.87 -1.53 -16.88
C ASP A 27 -7.41 -2.85 -16.21
N PRO A 28 -8.33 -3.78 -15.91
CA PRO A 28 -8.01 -5.03 -15.23
C PRO A 28 -6.94 -5.88 -15.93
N ASP A 29 -6.83 -5.82 -17.25
CA ASP A 29 -5.82 -6.58 -18.01
C ASP A 29 -4.42 -5.96 -17.89
N ARG A 30 -4.34 -4.71 -17.43
CA ARG A 30 -3.09 -3.95 -17.29
C ARG A 30 -2.67 -3.70 -15.84
N ALA A 31 -3.59 -3.89 -14.89
CA ALA A 31 -3.39 -3.58 -13.49
C ALA A 31 -2.70 -4.69 -12.70
N VAL A 32 -1.96 -4.32 -11.66
CA VAL A 32 -1.54 -5.17 -10.55
C VAL A 32 -1.98 -4.50 -9.25
N LEU A 33 -2.54 -5.26 -8.31
CA LEU A 33 -2.80 -4.79 -6.96
C LEU A 33 -1.55 -4.98 -6.09
N LEU A 34 -1.08 -3.91 -5.47
CA LEU A 34 -0.07 -3.93 -4.42
C LEU A 34 -0.73 -3.72 -3.05
N VAL A 35 -0.75 -4.79 -2.24
CA VAL A 35 -1.10 -4.74 -0.82
C VAL A 35 0.17 -4.44 -0.02
N HIS A 36 0.34 -3.18 0.35
CA HIS A 36 1.60 -2.65 0.87
C HIS A 36 1.69 -2.77 2.41
N ASP A 37 2.59 -3.64 2.88
CA ASP A 37 3.06 -3.73 4.27
C ASP A 37 1.94 -3.86 5.33
N LEU A 38 0.85 -4.59 5.05
CA LEU A 38 -0.22 -4.91 6.02
C LEU A 38 0.17 -6.03 6.99
N GLN A 39 1.40 -5.99 7.51
CA GLN A 39 1.89 -6.89 8.55
C GLN A 39 1.43 -6.42 9.93
N ASN A 40 1.18 -7.37 10.85
CA ASN A 40 0.71 -7.06 12.20
C ASN A 40 1.61 -6.05 12.91
N TYR A 41 2.94 -6.13 12.74
CA TYR A 41 3.88 -5.15 13.31
C TYR A 41 3.56 -3.68 12.99
N PHE A 42 3.11 -3.39 11.77
CA PHE A 42 2.73 -2.01 11.38
C PHE A 42 1.30 -1.67 11.82
N LEU A 43 0.43 -2.67 11.84
CA LEU A 43 -0.96 -2.55 12.21
C LEU A 43 -1.17 -2.40 13.72
N ASP A 44 -0.29 -2.95 14.54
CA ASP A 44 -0.27 -2.84 16.00
C ASP A 44 -0.05 -1.39 16.47
N ALA A 45 0.37 -0.49 15.58
CA ALA A 45 0.45 0.94 15.86
C ALA A 45 -0.93 1.62 15.91
N PHE A 46 -1.97 1.01 15.32
CA PHE A 46 -3.34 1.53 15.31
C PHE A 46 -4.17 0.94 16.45
N GLU A 47 -5.24 1.64 16.83
CA GLU A 47 -6.23 1.13 17.77
C GLU A 47 -7.19 0.14 17.07
N PRO A 48 -7.23 -1.14 17.48
CA PRO A 48 -8.13 -2.12 16.88
C PRO A 48 -9.60 -1.74 17.07
N GLY A 49 -10.42 -1.92 16.03
CA GLY A 49 -11.85 -1.61 16.06
C GLY A 49 -12.18 -0.10 15.97
N ALA A 50 -11.18 0.77 15.83
CA ALA A 50 -11.36 2.20 15.58
C ALA A 50 -11.06 2.55 14.12
N SER A 51 -11.47 3.75 13.70
CA SER A 51 -11.08 4.32 12.41
C SER A 51 -9.63 4.84 12.49
N PRO A 52 -8.78 4.66 11.46
CA PRO A 52 -9.09 4.07 10.14
C PRO A 52 -8.92 2.55 10.07
N PHE A 53 -8.52 1.87 11.15
CA PHE A 53 -8.10 0.47 11.13
C PHE A 53 -9.18 -0.47 10.57
N THR A 54 -10.42 -0.29 11.03
CA THR A 54 -11.53 -1.18 10.65
C THR A 54 -11.86 -1.04 9.17
N GLU A 55 -12.00 0.21 8.70
CA GLU A 55 -12.31 0.54 7.32
C GLU A 55 -11.16 0.16 6.38
N LEU A 56 -9.91 0.36 6.80
CA LEU A 56 -8.73 -0.04 6.04
C LEU A 56 -8.79 -1.52 5.65
N LEU A 57 -8.94 -2.41 6.62
CA LEU A 57 -8.93 -3.85 6.36
C LEU A 57 -10.16 -4.28 5.55
N ALA A 58 -11.33 -3.70 5.84
CA ALA A 58 -12.55 -3.98 5.08
C ALA A 58 -12.44 -3.56 3.61
N ASN A 59 -11.92 -2.36 3.35
CA ASN A 59 -11.77 -1.81 2.01
C ASN A 59 -10.66 -2.53 1.22
N VAL A 60 -9.53 -2.84 1.85
CA VAL A 60 -8.49 -3.68 1.23
C VAL A 60 -9.05 -5.05 0.84
N ALA A 61 -9.83 -5.69 1.72
CA ALA A 61 -10.46 -6.97 1.41
C ALA A 61 -11.45 -6.87 0.24
N ALA A 62 -12.21 -5.77 0.15
CA ALA A 62 -13.11 -5.50 -0.98
C ALA A 62 -12.33 -5.31 -2.29
N VAL A 63 -11.29 -4.48 -2.30
CA VAL A 63 -10.42 -4.28 -3.46
C VAL A 63 -9.78 -5.61 -3.91
N LYS A 64 -9.26 -6.40 -2.96
CA LYS A 64 -8.68 -7.72 -3.26
C LYS A 64 -9.70 -8.65 -3.93
N LYS A 65 -10.92 -8.71 -3.39
CA LYS A 65 -12.01 -9.52 -3.94
C LYS A 65 -12.39 -9.10 -5.36
N ASP A 66 -12.43 -7.80 -5.64
CA ASP A 66 -12.69 -7.29 -6.99
C ASP A 66 -11.53 -7.61 -7.94
N CYS A 67 -10.29 -7.47 -7.49
CA CYS A 67 -9.12 -7.89 -8.25
C CYS A 67 -9.14 -9.38 -8.61
N GLU A 68 -9.46 -10.25 -7.65
CA GLU A 68 -9.63 -11.69 -7.90
C GLU A 68 -10.70 -11.98 -8.94
N ARG A 69 -11.87 -11.33 -8.80
CA ARG A 69 -13.00 -11.47 -9.73
C ARG A 69 -12.65 -11.02 -11.15
N LEU A 70 -11.83 -9.99 -11.27
CA LEU A 70 -11.43 -9.38 -12.54
C LEU A 70 -10.12 -9.94 -13.10
N GLY A 71 -9.47 -10.89 -12.42
CA GLY A 71 -8.20 -11.47 -12.87
C GLY A 71 -7.00 -10.54 -12.74
N VAL A 72 -7.08 -9.51 -11.88
CA VAL A 72 -5.97 -8.62 -11.54
C VAL A 72 -5.03 -9.35 -10.56
N PRO A 73 -3.74 -9.54 -10.89
CA PRO A 73 -2.78 -10.16 -10.00
C PRO A 73 -2.60 -9.37 -8.72
N VAL A 74 -2.52 -10.07 -7.59
CA VAL A 74 -2.30 -9.49 -6.26
C VAL A 74 -0.87 -9.75 -5.82
N VAL A 75 -0.20 -8.68 -5.42
CA VAL A 75 1.16 -8.70 -4.90
C VAL A 75 1.18 -8.04 -3.53
N TYR A 76 1.83 -8.68 -2.57
CA TYR A 76 2.06 -8.17 -1.23
C TYR A 76 3.50 -7.71 -1.10
N SER A 77 3.73 -6.66 -0.32
CA SER A 77 5.05 -6.37 0.23
C SER A 77 5.08 -6.69 1.72
N ALA A 78 6.14 -7.36 2.17
CA ALA A 78 6.33 -7.71 3.57
C ALA A 78 7.82 -7.67 3.95
N GLN A 79 8.17 -7.01 5.05
CA GLN A 79 9.52 -7.06 5.59
C GLN A 79 9.81 -8.45 6.19
N PRO A 80 11.03 -8.98 6.04
CA PRO A 80 11.37 -10.34 6.47
C PRO A 80 11.47 -10.53 8.00
N GLY A 81 11.47 -9.43 8.77
CA GLY A 81 11.81 -9.42 10.19
C GLY A 81 13.28 -9.69 10.47
N GLY A 82 13.78 -9.27 11.63
CA GLY A 82 15.11 -9.65 12.10
C GLY A 82 16.29 -9.15 11.26
N GLN A 83 16.10 -8.10 10.46
CA GLN A 83 17.13 -7.59 9.56
C GLN A 83 18.43 -7.28 10.31
N SER A 84 19.56 -7.68 9.73
CA SER A 84 20.87 -7.22 10.17
C SER A 84 21.02 -5.71 9.96
N ALA A 85 21.98 -5.10 10.67
CA ALA A 85 22.27 -3.67 10.50
C ALA A 85 22.65 -3.31 9.06
N ALA A 86 23.32 -4.21 8.35
CA ALA A 86 23.73 -4.01 6.96
C ALA A 86 22.55 -4.04 5.98
N GLU A 87 21.61 -4.98 6.15
CA GLU A 87 20.39 -5.06 5.35
C GLU A 87 19.51 -3.83 5.59
N ARG A 88 19.37 -3.44 6.85
CA ARG A 88 18.51 -2.34 7.28
C ARG A 88 19.02 -0.96 6.82
N GLY A 89 20.34 -0.74 6.86
CA GLY A 89 20.99 0.45 6.32
C GLY A 89 20.61 1.74 7.08
N LEU A 90 20.30 2.84 6.39
CA LEU A 90 19.95 4.11 7.05
C LEU A 90 18.59 4.12 7.75
N GLN A 91 17.74 3.11 7.53
CA GLN A 91 16.42 3.05 8.17
C GLN A 91 16.51 2.91 9.69
N GLN A 92 17.62 2.41 10.22
CA GLN A 92 17.80 2.24 11.67
C GLN A 92 17.98 3.58 12.39
N ASP A 93 18.48 4.59 11.70
CA ASP A 93 18.66 5.94 12.24
C ASP A 93 17.28 6.58 12.54
N PHE A 94 16.27 6.28 11.72
CA PHE A 94 14.89 6.76 11.90
C PHE A 94 14.07 5.77 12.74
N TRP A 95 14.04 4.50 12.33
CA TRP A 95 13.06 3.49 12.77
C TRP A 95 13.65 2.40 13.69
N GLY A 96 14.86 2.60 14.22
CA GLY A 96 15.50 1.62 15.11
C GLY A 96 15.72 0.27 14.42
N ARG A 97 15.66 -0.84 15.16
CA ARG A 97 15.89 -2.20 14.59
C ARG A 97 14.76 -2.70 13.69
N GLY A 98 13.57 -2.09 13.81
CA GLY A 98 12.36 -2.46 13.06
C GLY A 98 11.75 -3.78 13.47
N LEU A 99 11.04 -4.37 12.50
CA LEU A 99 10.26 -5.58 12.66
C LEU A 99 11.14 -6.73 13.21
N PRO A 100 10.82 -7.29 14.40
CA PRO A 100 11.58 -8.38 15.00
C PRO A 100 11.41 -9.70 14.23
N ASP A 101 12.31 -10.67 14.41
CA ASP A 101 12.08 -12.02 13.86
C ASP A 101 11.06 -12.77 14.73
N ASP A 102 9.80 -12.38 14.61
CA ASP A 102 8.66 -12.92 15.34
C ASP A 102 7.54 -13.29 14.36
N ALA A 103 6.92 -14.44 14.56
CA ALA A 103 5.94 -14.99 13.65
C ALA A 103 4.69 -14.12 13.54
N HIS A 104 4.21 -13.56 14.65
CA HIS A 104 3.03 -12.70 14.66
C HIS A 104 3.36 -11.37 13.98
N ALA A 105 4.45 -10.72 14.37
CA ALA A 105 4.89 -9.45 13.81
C ALA A 105 5.08 -9.51 12.28
N LYS A 106 5.62 -10.63 11.77
CA LYS A 106 5.86 -10.86 10.34
C LYS A 106 4.60 -11.18 9.55
N ALA A 107 3.59 -11.76 10.18
CA ALA A 107 2.38 -12.19 9.49
C ALA A 107 1.59 -10.99 8.95
N ILE A 108 1.06 -11.14 7.74
CA ILE A 108 0.04 -10.25 7.20
C ILE A 108 -1.26 -10.49 7.97
N ALA A 109 -2.02 -9.42 8.25
CA ALA A 109 -3.29 -9.52 8.95
C ALA A 109 -4.22 -10.57 8.34
N ALA A 110 -4.88 -11.35 9.19
CA ALA A 110 -5.64 -12.53 8.78
C ALA A 110 -6.80 -12.19 7.83
N GLU A 111 -7.41 -11.02 8.02
CA GLU A 111 -8.51 -10.45 7.24
C GLU A 111 -8.14 -10.24 5.77
N VAL A 112 -6.86 -10.03 5.49
CA VAL A 112 -6.33 -9.71 4.16
C VAL A 112 -5.16 -10.61 3.79
N ALA A 113 -5.09 -11.80 4.38
CA ALA A 113 -3.99 -12.74 4.17
C ALA A 113 -3.87 -13.14 2.67
N PRO A 114 -2.63 -13.37 2.18
CA PRO A 114 -2.41 -13.85 0.82
C PRO A 114 -3.11 -15.19 0.56
N ALA A 115 -3.75 -15.32 -0.61
CA ALA A 115 -4.27 -16.57 -1.14
C ALA A 115 -3.21 -17.32 -1.96
N GLY A 116 -3.49 -18.58 -2.34
CA GLY A 116 -2.53 -19.45 -3.02
C GLY A 116 -2.03 -18.97 -4.39
N GLY A 117 -2.70 -18.00 -5.01
CA GLY A 117 -2.27 -17.37 -6.27
C GLY A 117 -1.52 -16.05 -6.11
N ASP A 118 -1.45 -15.52 -4.89
CA ASP A 118 -0.89 -14.20 -4.62
C ASP A 118 0.64 -14.26 -4.49
N THR A 119 1.31 -13.20 -4.90
CA THR A 119 2.78 -13.10 -4.76
C THR A 119 3.12 -12.31 -3.49
N VAL A 120 4.07 -12.79 -2.69
CA VAL A 120 4.60 -12.03 -1.55
C VAL A 120 6.06 -11.64 -1.83
N LEU A 121 6.33 -10.34 -1.91
CA LEU A 121 7.65 -9.77 -2.11
C LEU A 121 8.29 -9.38 -0.77
N THR A 122 9.55 -9.75 -0.60
CA THR A 122 10.36 -9.27 0.53
C THR A 122 10.66 -7.78 0.35
N LYS A 123 10.17 -6.95 1.27
CA LYS A 123 10.31 -5.50 1.26
C LYS A 123 11.55 -5.04 2.01
N TRP A 124 12.34 -4.17 1.40
CA TRP A 124 13.63 -3.71 1.96
C TRP A 124 13.72 -2.22 2.26
N LYS A 125 13.01 -1.37 1.51
CA LYS A 125 12.99 0.10 1.63
C LYS A 125 11.56 0.61 1.48
N TYR A 126 11.36 1.93 1.52
CA TYR A 126 10.03 2.52 1.38
C TYR A 126 9.32 2.13 0.08
N SER A 127 10.00 2.20 -1.07
CA SER A 127 9.41 1.74 -2.33
C SER A 127 9.39 0.21 -2.44
N ALA A 128 8.28 -0.34 -2.91
CA ALA A 128 8.11 -1.76 -3.20
C ALA A 128 8.93 -2.26 -4.39
N PHE A 129 9.55 -1.36 -5.17
CA PHE A 129 10.44 -1.71 -6.29
C PHE A 129 11.91 -1.83 -5.88
N VAL A 130 12.29 -1.28 -4.72
CA VAL A 130 13.71 -1.24 -4.33
C VAL A 130 14.14 -2.59 -3.79
N ARG A 131 15.06 -3.24 -4.52
CA ARG A 131 15.59 -4.60 -4.23
C ARG A 131 14.51 -5.69 -4.31
N THR A 132 13.57 -5.52 -5.22
CA THR A 132 12.56 -6.54 -5.56
C THR A 132 12.56 -6.73 -7.08
N ASP A 133 11.83 -7.73 -7.54
CA ASP A 133 11.60 -8.01 -8.97
C ASP A 133 10.19 -7.54 -9.42
N LEU A 134 9.59 -6.57 -8.72
CA LEU A 134 8.22 -6.11 -9.00
C LEU A 134 8.07 -5.56 -10.42
N ALA A 135 9.00 -4.70 -10.86
CA ALA A 135 8.94 -4.10 -12.20
C ALA A 135 9.11 -5.15 -13.30
N GLU A 136 10.04 -6.09 -13.11
CA GLU A 136 10.28 -7.20 -14.03
C GLU A 136 9.04 -8.11 -14.13
N ARG A 137 8.38 -8.42 -13.01
CA ARG A 137 7.14 -9.21 -12.99
C ARG A 137 6.01 -8.51 -13.72
N MET A 138 5.82 -7.20 -13.49
CA MET A 138 4.79 -6.41 -14.17
C MET A 138 5.05 -6.39 -15.68
N ALA A 139 6.28 -6.10 -16.10
CA ALA A 139 6.67 -6.09 -17.50
C ALA A 139 6.49 -7.46 -18.19
N ALA A 140 6.88 -8.55 -17.52
CA ALA A 140 6.72 -9.92 -18.03
C ALA A 140 5.23 -10.30 -18.24
N GLN A 141 4.32 -9.67 -17.52
CA GLN A 141 2.87 -9.87 -17.64
C GLN A 141 2.20 -8.84 -18.58
N GLY A 142 2.96 -7.90 -19.14
CA GLY A 142 2.40 -6.82 -19.96
C GLY A 142 1.55 -5.81 -19.17
N ARG A 143 1.79 -5.69 -17.87
CA ARG A 143 1.02 -4.85 -16.93
C ARG A 143 1.75 -3.56 -16.61
N ASP A 144 1.08 -2.43 -16.78
CA ASP A 144 1.65 -1.08 -16.63
C ASP A 144 0.81 -0.15 -15.76
N GLN A 145 -0.10 -0.72 -14.96
CA GLN A 145 -0.87 -0.02 -13.94
C GLN A 145 -0.67 -0.65 -12.56
N LEU A 146 -0.56 0.16 -11.52
CA LEU A 146 -0.36 -0.28 -10.15
C LEU A 146 -1.42 0.30 -9.23
N ILE A 147 -2.33 -0.52 -8.72
CA ILE A 147 -3.25 -0.14 -7.66
C ILE A 147 -2.51 -0.30 -6.33
N VAL A 148 -2.51 0.71 -5.48
CA VAL A 148 -1.78 0.72 -4.21
C VAL A 148 -2.75 0.88 -3.04
N VAL A 149 -2.70 -0.07 -2.12
CA VAL A 149 -3.43 -0.10 -0.85
C VAL A 149 -2.48 -0.42 0.30
N GLY A 150 -2.85 -0.16 1.55
CA GLY A 150 -2.07 -0.51 2.73
C GLY A 150 -1.44 0.67 3.47
N VAL A 151 -0.27 0.46 4.10
CA VAL A 151 0.32 1.44 5.04
C VAL A 151 1.83 1.63 4.82
N TYR A 152 2.41 2.77 5.22
CA TYR A 152 1.74 4.03 5.60
C TYR A 152 1.64 4.96 4.38
N ALA A 153 0.52 5.68 4.27
CA ALA A 153 0.18 6.48 3.09
C ALA A 153 1.32 7.40 2.66
N HIS A 154 1.87 8.25 3.54
CA HIS A 154 2.92 9.21 3.21
C HIS A 154 4.34 8.63 3.10
N ILE A 155 4.54 7.38 3.52
CA ILE A 155 5.87 6.74 3.56
C ILE A 155 5.98 5.73 2.42
N GLY A 156 5.69 4.45 2.68
CA GLY A 156 5.96 3.38 1.73
C GLY A 156 5.01 3.40 0.54
N VAL A 157 3.73 3.71 0.80
CA VAL A 157 2.68 3.78 -0.21
C VAL A 157 2.96 4.92 -1.21
N LEU A 158 3.16 6.15 -0.73
CA LEU A 158 3.49 7.30 -1.59
C LEU A 158 4.80 7.10 -2.36
N MET A 159 5.84 6.58 -1.70
CA MET A 159 7.12 6.33 -2.37
C MET A 159 7.02 5.23 -3.42
N SER A 160 6.20 4.20 -3.19
CA SER A 160 5.95 3.15 -4.20
C SER A 160 5.17 3.70 -5.39
N ALA A 161 4.17 4.56 -5.15
CA ALA A 161 3.43 5.23 -6.23
C ALA A 161 4.34 6.18 -7.03
N ALA A 162 5.17 6.98 -6.36
CA ALA A 162 6.11 7.87 -7.04
C ALA A 162 7.15 7.10 -7.87
N ASP A 163 7.68 5.98 -7.35
CA ASP A 163 8.62 5.12 -8.06
C ASP A 163 7.96 4.40 -9.26
N ALA A 164 6.71 3.94 -9.12
CA ALA A 164 5.92 3.44 -10.24
C ALA A 164 5.80 4.48 -11.35
N TRP A 165 5.43 5.72 -11.01
CA TRP A 165 5.31 6.82 -11.97
C TRP A 165 6.63 7.11 -12.69
N MET A 166 7.76 7.13 -11.97
CA MET A 166 9.10 7.32 -12.57
C MET A 166 9.54 6.16 -13.48
N ARG A 167 8.82 5.04 -13.47
CA ARG A 167 9.05 3.84 -14.30
C ARG A 167 8.03 3.70 -15.42
N ASP A 168 7.25 4.74 -15.70
CA ASP A 168 6.16 4.74 -16.67
C ASP A 168 5.02 3.75 -16.33
N ILE A 169 4.88 3.37 -15.06
CA ILE A 169 3.75 2.58 -14.54
C ILE A 169 2.75 3.56 -13.93
N ARG A 170 1.47 3.48 -14.32
CA ARG A 170 0.42 4.40 -13.83
C ARG A 170 -0.09 3.93 -12.46
N PRO A 171 0.16 4.69 -11.38
CA PRO A 171 -0.31 4.30 -10.06
C PRO A 171 -1.70 4.86 -9.76
N PHE A 172 -2.48 4.06 -9.05
CA PHE A 172 -3.81 4.37 -8.53
C PHE A 172 -3.78 4.20 -7.03
N LEU A 173 -3.94 5.28 -6.29
CA LEU A 173 -3.92 5.27 -4.82
C LEU A 173 -5.36 5.23 -4.32
N VAL A 174 -5.73 4.15 -3.62
CA VAL A 174 -7.10 3.95 -3.12
C VAL A 174 -7.20 4.59 -1.74
N ALA A 175 -7.72 5.82 -1.69
CA ALA A 175 -7.68 6.72 -0.53
C ALA A 175 -8.32 6.14 0.73
N ASP A 176 -9.39 5.37 0.58
CA ASP A 176 -10.10 4.71 1.67
C ASP A 176 -9.58 3.29 1.97
N ALA A 177 -8.57 2.82 1.25
CA ALA A 177 -7.87 1.56 1.50
C ALA A 177 -6.37 1.78 1.82
N VAL A 178 -6.02 2.98 2.28
CA VAL A 178 -4.72 3.30 2.86
C VAL A 178 -4.90 4.00 4.21
N ALA A 179 -3.90 3.88 5.08
CA ALA A 179 -3.89 4.55 6.37
C ALA A 179 -2.51 5.11 6.71
N ASP A 180 -2.46 5.98 7.70
CA ASP A 180 -1.27 6.74 8.04
C ASP A 180 -1.19 7.07 9.54
N PHE A 181 -0.12 7.75 9.95
CA PHE A 181 0.11 8.18 11.33
C PHE A 181 -0.89 9.23 11.82
N SER A 182 -1.53 9.96 10.91
CA SER A 182 -2.53 10.97 11.22
C SER A 182 -3.41 11.26 10.01
N ALA A 183 -4.56 11.90 10.24
CA ALA A 183 -5.39 12.43 9.16
C ALA A 183 -4.63 13.47 8.30
N GLU A 184 -3.70 14.22 8.91
CA GLU A 184 -2.90 15.23 8.20
C GLU A 184 -1.91 14.59 7.23
N ASP A 185 -1.17 13.58 7.69
CA ASP A 185 -0.22 12.83 6.87
C ASP A 185 -0.95 12.08 5.74
N HIS A 186 -2.08 11.45 6.07
CA HIS A 186 -2.93 10.81 5.10
C HIS A 186 -3.37 11.81 4.02
N ALA A 187 -3.98 12.93 4.41
CA ALA A 187 -4.44 13.94 3.46
C ALA A 187 -3.28 14.56 2.65
N MET A 188 -2.09 14.70 3.24
CA MET A 188 -0.89 15.16 2.55
C MET A 188 -0.47 14.18 1.45
N ALA A 189 -0.41 12.89 1.76
CA ALA A 189 -0.09 11.85 0.80
C ALA A 189 -1.04 11.86 -0.40
N LEU A 190 -2.35 11.93 -0.14
CA LEU A 190 -3.37 12.00 -1.20
C LEU A 190 -3.19 13.25 -2.06
N ARG A 191 -3.06 14.43 -1.45
CA ARG A 191 -2.86 15.70 -2.18
C ARG A 191 -1.62 15.66 -3.06
N TRP A 192 -0.51 15.12 -2.54
CA TRP A 192 0.73 15.03 -3.29
C TRP A 192 0.58 14.05 -4.45
N ALA A 193 0.05 12.85 -4.20
CA ALA A 193 -0.14 11.80 -5.19
C ALA A 193 -0.98 12.31 -6.39
N ALA A 194 -2.17 12.85 -6.13
CA ALA A 194 -3.07 13.39 -7.16
C ALA A 194 -2.44 14.50 -8.00
N ALA A 195 -1.54 15.29 -7.39
CA ALA A 195 -0.90 16.42 -8.05
C ALA A 195 0.38 16.08 -8.81
N LYS A 196 0.97 14.90 -8.57
CA LYS A 196 2.36 14.59 -8.96
C LYS A 196 2.58 13.24 -9.61
N CYS A 197 1.90 12.18 -9.18
CA CYS A 197 2.26 10.84 -9.63
C CYS A 197 1.12 9.85 -9.86
N ALA A 198 -0.07 10.05 -9.27
CA ALA A 198 -1.12 9.03 -9.26
C ALA A 198 -2.51 9.62 -9.54
N VAL A 199 -3.43 8.74 -9.94
CA VAL A 199 -4.86 8.97 -9.73
C VAL A 199 -5.21 8.54 -8.31
N VAL A 200 -5.85 9.43 -7.55
CA VAL A 200 -6.43 9.11 -6.24
C VAL A 200 -7.91 8.79 -6.44
N THR A 201 -8.33 7.63 -5.96
CA THR A 201 -9.71 7.15 -6.08
C THR A 201 -10.17 6.50 -4.77
N THR A 202 -11.41 6.06 -4.70
CA THR A 202 -11.98 5.30 -3.58
C THR A 202 -12.27 3.87 -4.00
N THR A 203 -12.46 2.99 -3.02
CA THR A 203 -12.69 1.56 -3.23
C THR A 203 -13.90 1.31 -4.12
N ASP A 204 -14.99 2.04 -3.89
CA ASP A 204 -16.24 1.95 -4.68
C ASP A 204 -16.09 2.45 -6.12
N ARG A 205 -15.16 3.37 -6.37
CA ARG A 205 -14.93 3.98 -7.69
C ARG A 205 -13.77 3.37 -8.48
N LEU A 206 -13.01 2.46 -7.88
CA LEU A 206 -11.74 1.97 -8.42
C LEU A 206 -11.86 1.40 -9.84
N PHE A 207 -12.93 0.65 -10.09
CA PHE A 207 -13.21 0.00 -11.38
C PHE A 207 -14.41 0.63 -12.11
N GLU A 208 -14.82 1.85 -11.75
CA GLU A 208 -15.84 2.56 -12.52
C GLU A 208 -15.28 2.89 -13.92
N GLY A 209 -15.87 2.27 -14.95
CA GLY A 209 -15.44 2.43 -16.35
C GLY A 209 -14.48 1.35 -16.87
N ALA A 210 -14.19 0.31 -16.07
CA ALA A 210 -13.49 -0.91 -16.48
C ALA A 210 -14.43 -1.91 -17.19
#